data_AF-A0A840RE42-F1
#
_entry.id   AF-A0A840RE42-F1
#
_cell.length_a   1.000
_cell.length_b   1.000
_cell.length_c   1.000
_cell.angle_alpha   90.00
_cell.angle_beta   90.00
_cell.angle_gamma   90.00
#
_symmetry.space_group_name_H-M   'P 1'
#
loop_
_entity.id
_entity.type
_entity.pdbx_description
1 polymer ?
#
loop_
_entity_poly.entity_id
_entity_poly.type
_entity_poly.pdbx_seq_one_letter_code
_entity_poly.pdbx_strand_id
1 'polypeptide(L)'
;MTKILFLALLSGSLIWGLITIGVNPITAGPLQTLALLYILLISVPFWPIFYLEFIEFYKAMRDQRSEYMKTFYESQSETIVGLSASAIVLIFIYYESSPSYSWSAIDIAGLGFPLYAIAFLNFFKLSRLKTEKIKSNALSKLILMPLSCTGLIFAAWISIKNTNGKFLPYQSIWIQLSIFFNSFWFLITSAKILYFAKNGKIEIPEKMIAAIPDIGQKRLDIQKLKKEAESWNKD
;
A
#
# COMPACT_ATOMS: atom_id res chain seq x y z
N MET A 1 5.02 -19.74 8.57
CA MET A 1 5.97 -18.62 8.40
C MET A 1 5.27 -17.30 8.04
N THR A 2 4.47 -17.23 6.96
CA THR A 2 3.80 -15.97 6.51
C THR A 2 2.94 -15.29 7.58
N LYS A 3 2.13 -16.05 8.34
CA LYS A 3 1.31 -15.50 9.45
C LYS A 3 2.13 -14.84 10.55
N ILE A 4 3.22 -15.50 10.99
CA ILE A 4 4.07 -15.01 12.07
C ILE A 4 4.74 -13.70 11.66
N LEU A 5 5.28 -13.65 10.44
CA LEU A 5 5.91 -12.42 9.94
C LEU A 5 4.91 -11.29 9.71
N PHE A 6 3.70 -11.61 9.22
CA PHE A 6 2.61 -10.63 9.11
C PHE A 6 2.28 -10.02 10.48
N LEU A 7 2.09 -10.86 11.50
CA LEU A 7 1.81 -10.41 12.87
C LEU A 7 2.99 -9.62 13.45
N ALA A 8 4.23 -10.05 13.21
CA ALA A 8 5.41 -9.33 13.67
C ALA A 8 5.51 -7.92 13.05
N LEU A 9 5.27 -7.79 11.74
CA LEU A 9 5.25 -6.49 11.05
C LEU A 9 4.09 -5.62 11.52
N LEU A 10 2.91 -6.21 11.74
CA LEU A 10 1.74 -5.50 12.24
C LEU A 10 1.98 -4.98 13.67
N SER A 11 2.46 -5.84 14.58
CA SER A 11 2.75 -5.48 15.96
C SER A 11 3.91 -4.48 16.05
N GLY A 12 4.98 -4.69 15.28
CA GLY A 12 6.13 -3.78 15.24
C GLY A 12 5.76 -2.39 14.73
N SER A 13 5.01 -2.31 13.63
CA SER A 13 4.54 -1.02 13.10
C SER A 13 3.55 -0.33 14.04
N LEU A 14 2.70 -1.09 14.76
CA LEU A 14 1.80 -0.55 15.78
C LEU A 14 2.57 0.05 16.95
N ILE A 15 3.51 -0.69 17.54
CA ILE A 15 4.33 -0.22 18.67
C ILE A 15 5.09 1.04 18.26
N TRP A 16 5.73 1.03 17.08
CA TRP A 16 6.46 2.19 16.59
C TRP A 16 5.53 3.37 16.28
N GLY A 17 4.33 3.12 15.77
CA GLY A 17 3.32 4.16 15.52
C GLY A 17 2.84 4.83 16.82
N LEU A 18 2.55 4.05 17.86
CA LEU A 18 2.17 4.55 19.18
C LEU A 18 3.27 5.44 19.78
N ILE A 19 4.52 4.99 19.73
CA ILE A 19 5.69 5.76 20.19
C ILE A 19 5.88 7.03 19.35
N THR A 20 5.67 6.93 18.03
CA THR A 20 5.86 8.04 17.09
C THR A 20 4.89 9.18 17.34
N ILE A 21 3.60 8.89 17.51
CA ILE A 21 2.58 9.94 17.69
C ILE A 21 2.42 10.34 19.16
N GLY A 22 3.04 9.60 20.10
CA GLY A 22 2.92 9.89 21.52
C GLY A 22 1.50 9.69 22.05
N VAL A 23 0.74 8.79 21.41
CA VAL A 23 -0.65 8.50 21.79
C VAL A 23 -0.63 7.44 22.87
N ASN A 24 -1.18 7.77 24.04
CA ASN A 24 -1.50 6.78 25.05
C ASN A 24 -2.92 6.24 24.77
N PRO A 25 -3.08 4.98 24.34
CA PRO A 25 -4.37 4.43 23.97
C PRO A 25 -5.34 4.28 25.15
N ILE A 26 -4.84 4.35 26.39
CA ILE A 26 -5.62 4.15 27.61
C ILE A 26 -6.26 5.47 28.09
N THR A 27 -5.65 6.62 27.78
CA THR A 27 -6.08 7.95 28.26
C THR A 27 -6.57 8.85 27.12
N ALA A 28 -7.02 8.27 26.01
CA ALA A 28 -7.26 8.99 24.77
C ALA A 28 -8.47 9.95 24.84
N GLY A 29 -8.20 11.26 24.84
CA GLY A 29 -9.19 12.28 24.50
C GLY A 29 -9.53 12.28 23.00
N PRO A 30 -10.52 13.07 22.52
CA PRO A 30 -11.02 13.01 21.14
C PRO A 30 -9.93 13.15 20.06
N LEU A 31 -8.96 14.04 20.25
CA LEU A 31 -7.83 14.23 19.34
C LEU A 31 -6.86 13.02 19.34
N GLN A 32 -6.64 12.42 20.51
CA GLN A 32 -5.81 11.22 20.64
C GLN A 32 -6.52 10.00 20.03
N THR A 33 -7.85 9.93 20.11
CA THR A 33 -8.66 8.91 19.43
C THR A 33 -8.55 9.02 17.91
N LEU A 34 -8.61 10.24 17.36
CA LEU A 34 -8.40 10.45 15.91
C LEU A 34 -6.98 10.07 15.47
N ALA A 35 -5.98 10.41 16.26
CA ALA A 35 -4.59 10.01 16.01
C ALA A 35 -4.43 8.47 16.06
N LEU A 36 -5.09 7.81 17.00
CA LEU A 36 -5.11 6.36 17.10
C LEU A 36 -5.80 5.70 15.89
N LEU A 37 -6.92 6.26 15.42
CA LEU A 37 -7.60 5.80 14.21
C LEU A 37 -6.71 5.94 12.97
N TYR A 38 -5.97 7.04 12.85
CA TYR A 38 -4.99 7.22 11.78
C TYR A 38 -3.90 6.14 11.81
N ILE A 39 -3.33 5.85 12.98
CA ILE A 39 -2.33 4.78 13.16
C ILE A 39 -2.92 3.44 12.73
N LEU A 40 -4.07 3.08 13.30
CA LEU A 40 -4.66 1.75 13.17
C LEU A 40 -5.25 1.47 11.80
N LEU A 41 -5.82 2.46 11.13
CA LEU A 41 -6.55 2.27 9.89
C LEU A 41 -5.77 2.72 8.65
N ILE A 42 -4.87 3.70 8.80
CA ILE A 42 -4.29 4.43 7.66
C ILE A 42 -2.75 4.26 7.58
N SER A 43 -2.10 3.69 8.60
CA SER A 43 -0.63 3.50 8.59
C SER A 43 -0.21 2.05 8.84
N VAL A 44 -0.53 1.52 10.02
CA VAL A 44 -0.05 0.21 10.51
C VAL A 44 -0.38 -0.97 9.58
N PRO A 45 -1.61 -1.09 9.03
CA PRO A 45 -1.95 -2.23 8.18
C PRO A 45 -1.12 -2.31 6.90
N PHE A 46 -0.62 -1.17 6.40
CA PHE A 46 0.07 -1.13 5.12
C PHE A 46 1.49 -1.70 5.17
N TRP A 47 2.10 -1.76 6.35
CA TRP A 47 3.42 -2.37 6.53
C TRP A 47 3.44 -3.86 6.13
N PRO A 48 2.62 -4.73 6.76
CA PRO A 48 2.57 -6.12 6.35
C PRO A 48 1.95 -6.32 4.96
N ILE A 49 1.02 -5.46 4.52
CA ILE A 49 0.45 -5.53 3.17
C ILE A 49 1.51 -5.27 2.10
N PHE A 50 2.35 -4.23 2.28
CA PHE A 50 3.47 -3.95 1.38
C PHE A 50 4.38 -5.17 1.24
N TYR A 51 4.75 -5.79 2.36
CA TYR A 51 5.57 -7.01 2.34
C TYR A 51 4.91 -8.14 1.55
N LEU A 52 3.61 -8.39 1.75
CA LEU A 52 2.89 -9.43 1.01
C LEU A 52 2.88 -9.15 -0.50
N GLU A 53 2.55 -7.92 -0.90
CA GLU A 53 2.49 -7.53 -2.32
C GLU A 53 3.87 -7.60 -2.98
N PHE A 54 4.93 -7.14 -2.29
CA PHE A 54 6.29 -7.21 -2.80
C PHE A 54 6.75 -8.65 -3.03
N ILE A 55 6.40 -9.55 -2.12
CA ILE A 55 6.73 -10.97 -2.24
C ILE A 55 5.91 -11.66 -3.34
N GLU A 56 4.66 -11.26 -3.55
CA GLU A 56 3.86 -11.74 -4.68
C GLU A 56 4.45 -11.28 -6.01
N PHE A 57 4.84 -10.01 -6.12
CA PHE A 57 5.57 -9.48 -7.28
C PHE A 57 6.83 -10.30 -7.56
N TYR A 58 7.69 -10.49 -6.56
CA TYR A 58 8.94 -11.24 -6.72
C TYR A 58 8.73 -12.68 -7.19
N LYS A 59 7.69 -13.35 -6.68
CA LYS A 59 7.35 -14.71 -7.10
C LYS A 59 6.77 -14.76 -8.50
N ALA A 60 5.96 -13.77 -8.87
CA ALA A 60 5.41 -13.65 -10.22
C ALA A 60 6.53 -13.46 -11.26
N MET A 61 7.55 -12.65 -10.94
CA MET A 61 8.73 -12.47 -11.81
C MET A 61 9.63 -13.71 -11.92
N ARG A 62 9.40 -14.74 -11.10
CA ARG A 62 10.13 -16.03 -11.11
C ARG A 62 9.33 -17.19 -11.67
N ASP A 63 8.21 -16.91 -12.34
CA ASP A 63 7.28 -17.93 -12.85
C ASP A 63 6.74 -18.88 -11.75
N GLN A 64 6.70 -18.43 -10.49
CA GLN A 64 6.20 -19.21 -9.36
C GLN A 64 4.73 -18.92 -9.04
N ARG A 65 4.01 -18.27 -9.96
CA ARG A 65 2.61 -17.86 -9.83
C ARG A 65 1.85 -18.13 -11.12
N SER A 66 0.53 -18.02 -11.06
CA SER A 66 -0.35 -18.19 -12.21
C SER A 66 0.01 -17.23 -13.35
N GLU A 67 -0.36 -17.62 -14.57
CA GLU A 67 -0.26 -16.78 -15.78
C GLU A 67 -0.89 -15.39 -15.54
N TYR A 68 -2.04 -15.35 -14.85
CA TYR A 68 -2.73 -14.12 -14.49
C TYR A 68 -1.86 -13.18 -13.65
N MET A 69 -1.29 -13.69 -12.56
CA MET A 69 -0.45 -12.89 -11.66
C MET A 69 0.83 -12.44 -12.35
N LYS A 70 1.41 -13.31 -13.19
CA LYS A 70 2.57 -12.97 -14.02
C LYS A 70 2.25 -11.79 -14.93
N THR A 71 1.25 -11.90 -15.79
CA THR A 71 0.87 -10.82 -16.72
C THR A 71 0.50 -9.53 -15.99
N PHE A 72 -0.22 -9.63 -14.86
CA PHE A 72 -0.54 -8.47 -14.05
C PHE A 72 0.73 -7.77 -13.55
N TYR A 73 1.65 -8.50 -12.90
CA TYR A 73 2.85 -7.90 -12.33
C TYR A 73 3.87 -7.46 -13.38
N GLU A 74 3.93 -8.13 -14.54
CA GLU A 74 4.70 -7.68 -15.70
C GLU A 74 4.23 -6.30 -16.17
N SER A 75 2.91 -6.06 -16.20
CA SER A 75 2.37 -4.73 -16.56
C SER A 75 2.74 -3.61 -15.56
N GLN A 76 3.13 -3.97 -14.33
CA GLN A 76 3.56 -3.03 -13.30
C GLN A 76 5.09 -2.99 -13.13
N SER A 77 5.82 -3.87 -13.81
CA SER A 77 7.25 -4.09 -13.60
C SER A 77 8.08 -2.84 -13.86
N GLU A 78 7.80 -2.09 -14.93
CA GLU A 78 8.50 -0.84 -15.24
C GLU A 78 8.42 0.17 -14.10
N THR A 79 7.23 0.31 -13.49
CA THR A 79 7.03 1.21 -12.35
C THR A 79 7.83 0.72 -11.13
N ILE A 80 7.75 -0.57 -10.81
CA ILE A 80 8.41 -1.14 -9.62
C ILE A 80 9.94 -1.15 -9.77
N VAL A 81 10.45 -1.48 -10.96
CA VAL A 81 11.88 -1.44 -11.28
C VAL A 81 12.38 -0.01 -11.29
N GLY A 82 11.65 0.94 -11.87
CA GLY A 82 12.01 2.36 -11.85
C GLY A 82 12.12 2.92 -10.42
N LEU A 83 11.18 2.57 -9.53
CA LEU A 83 11.25 2.93 -8.11
C LEU A 83 12.47 2.32 -7.42
N SER A 84 12.73 1.04 -7.67
CA SER A 84 13.86 0.32 -7.08
C SER A 84 15.19 0.93 -7.52
N ALA A 85 15.32 1.24 -8.82
CA ALA A 85 16.48 1.94 -9.37
C ALA A 85 16.66 3.33 -8.76
N SER A 86 15.57 4.10 -8.63
CA SER A 86 15.59 5.43 -8.00
C SER A 86 16.04 5.37 -6.54
N ALA A 87 15.58 4.38 -5.78
CA ALA A 87 16.00 4.15 -4.41
C ALA A 87 17.50 3.80 -4.30
N ILE A 88 18.00 2.94 -5.20
CA ILE A 88 19.43 2.60 -5.25
C ILE A 88 20.29 3.82 -5.57
N VAL A 89 19.86 4.64 -6.54
CA VAL A 89 20.55 5.89 -6.89
C VAL A 89 20.59 6.84 -5.69
N LEU A 90 19.48 7.00 -4.96
CA LEU A 90 19.46 7.82 -3.74
C LEU A 90 20.42 7.30 -2.67
N ILE A 91 20.46 5.99 -2.44
CA ILE A 91 21.41 5.38 -1.50
C ILE A 91 22.85 5.70 -1.91
N PHE A 92 23.17 5.57 -3.21
CA PHE A 92 24.51 5.86 -3.72
C PHE A 92 24.87 7.35 -3.57
N ILE A 93 23.94 8.27 -3.86
CA ILE A 93 24.13 9.71 -3.65
C ILE A 93 24.46 9.98 -2.18
N TYR A 94 23.70 9.43 -1.24
CA TYR A 94 23.96 9.66 0.19
C TYR A 94 25.25 9.00 0.69
N TYR A 95 25.67 7.89 0.08
CA TYR A 95 26.93 7.24 0.39
C TYR A 95 28.14 8.10 -0.04
N GLU A 96 28.07 8.71 -1.22
CA GLU A 96 29.17 9.50 -1.79
C GLU A 96 29.14 10.98 -1.37
N SER A 97 27.98 11.52 -0.98
CA SER A 97 27.83 12.93 -0.65
C SER A 97 28.42 13.27 0.73
N SER A 98 29.15 14.37 0.82
CA SER A 98 29.75 14.87 2.08
C SER A 98 28.77 15.37 3.16
N PRO A 99 27.56 15.90 2.86
CA PRO A 99 26.61 16.22 3.92
C PRO A 99 26.02 14.94 4.51
N SER A 100 26.05 14.83 5.84
CA SER A 100 25.36 13.76 6.56
C SER A 100 23.87 13.75 6.22
N TYR A 101 23.32 12.55 5.98
CA TYR A 101 21.89 12.35 5.76
C TYR A 101 21.05 13.11 6.79
N SER A 102 20.13 13.97 6.32
CA SER A 102 19.17 14.62 7.20
C SER A 102 17.92 13.78 7.31
N TRP A 103 17.56 13.37 8.53
CA TRP A 103 16.30 12.68 8.79
C TRP A 103 15.07 13.53 8.43
N SER A 104 15.21 14.86 8.32
CA SER A 104 14.13 15.73 7.84
C SER A 104 13.92 15.69 6.32
N ALA A 105 14.78 14.99 5.57
CA ALA A 105 14.63 14.80 4.14
C ALA A 105 13.35 14.03 3.79
N ILE A 106 12.90 14.13 2.54
CA ILE A 106 11.63 13.57 2.06
C ILE A 106 11.88 12.38 1.13
N ASP A 107 13.02 11.70 1.22
CA ASP A 107 13.47 10.82 0.13
C ASP A 107 12.55 9.61 -0.03
N ILE A 108 12.25 8.92 1.09
CA ILE A 108 11.40 7.73 1.08
C ILE A 108 9.95 8.12 0.82
N ALA A 109 9.44 9.18 1.47
CA ALA A 109 8.09 9.68 1.23
C ALA A 109 7.92 10.21 -0.20
N GLY A 110 8.99 10.77 -0.77
CA GLY A 110 9.07 11.31 -2.12
C GLY A 110 8.91 10.25 -3.19
N LEU A 111 9.42 9.03 -2.95
CA LEU A 111 9.11 7.87 -3.80
C LEU A 111 7.62 7.49 -3.78
N GLY A 112 6.89 7.85 -2.72
CA GLY A 112 5.47 7.58 -2.59
C GLY A 112 4.55 8.54 -3.36
N PHE A 113 4.98 9.79 -3.60
CA PHE A 113 4.13 10.77 -4.31
C PHE A 113 3.78 10.35 -5.75
N PRO A 114 4.72 9.88 -6.59
CA PRO A 114 4.40 9.35 -7.91
C PRO A 114 3.40 8.18 -7.84
N LEU A 115 3.47 7.34 -6.80
CA LEU A 115 2.58 6.18 -6.66
C LEU A 115 1.14 6.58 -6.40
N TYR A 116 0.92 7.58 -5.53
CA TYR A 116 -0.41 8.17 -5.35
C TYR A 116 -0.93 8.80 -6.65
N ALA A 117 -0.08 9.51 -7.39
CA ALA A 117 -0.47 10.14 -8.65
C ALA A 117 -0.87 9.08 -9.70
N ILE A 118 -0.09 8.02 -9.86
CA ILE A 118 -0.41 6.91 -10.76
C ILE A 118 -1.71 6.21 -10.31
N ALA A 119 -1.88 6.00 -9.00
CA ALA A 119 -3.10 5.41 -8.48
C ALA A 119 -4.35 6.24 -8.79
N PHE A 120 -4.26 7.56 -8.61
CA PHE A 120 -5.30 8.51 -8.99
C PHE A 120 -5.62 8.41 -10.49
N LEU A 121 -4.60 8.38 -11.35
CA LEU A 121 -4.78 8.23 -12.80
C LEU A 121 -5.44 6.89 -13.16
N ASN A 122 -5.12 5.80 -12.46
CA ASN A 122 -5.75 4.50 -12.67
C ASN A 122 -7.23 4.51 -12.26
N PHE A 123 -7.57 5.10 -11.11
CA PHE A 123 -8.96 5.27 -10.71
C PHE A 123 -9.73 6.20 -11.65
N PHE A 124 -9.07 7.24 -12.17
CA PHE A 124 -9.65 8.12 -13.17
C PHE A 124 -9.91 7.40 -14.49
N LYS A 125 -8.97 6.57 -14.97
CA LYS A 125 -9.17 5.71 -16.15
C LYS A 125 -10.36 4.77 -15.92
N LEU A 126 -10.40 4.11 -14.77
CA LEU A 126 -11.50 3.24 -14.36
C LEU A 126 -12.85 3.98 -14.37
N SER A 127 -12.89 5.21 -13.87
CA SER A 127 -14.09 6.05 -13.84
C SER A 127 -14.69 6.34 -15.22
N ARG A 128 -13.87 6.28 -16.26
CA ARG A 128 -14.23 6.54 -17.66
C ARG A 128 -14.60 5.27 -18.43
N LEU A 129 -14.34 4.08 -17.87
CA LEU A 129 -14.71 2.83 -18.53
C LEU A 129 -16.24 2.68 -18.56
N LYS A 130 -16.76 2.47 -19.76
CA LYS A 130 -18.15 2.08 -20.02
C LYS A 130 -18.18 0.57 -20.21
N THR A 131 -18.06 -0.18 -19.12
CA THR A 131 -18.08 -1.65 -19.15
C THR A 131 -19.29 -2.18 -18.40
N GLU A 132 -20.13 -2.97 -19.08
CA GLU A 132 -21.31 -3.62 -18.49
C GLU A 132 -20.95 -4.60 -17.36
N LYS A 133 -19.73 -5.17 -17.42
CA LYS A 133 -19.19 -6.11 -16.43
C LYS A 133 -19.00 -5.50 -15.03
N ILE A 134 -18.93 -4.18 -14.91
CA ILE A 134 -18.67 -3.50 -13.64
C ILE A 134 -19.65 -2.35 -13.44
N LYS A 135 -20.72 -2.60 -12.65
CA LYS A 135 -21.55 -1.54 -12.04
C LYS A 135 -20.80 -0.75 -10.93
N SER A 136 -19.48 -0.92 -10.76
CA SER A 136 -18.65 -0.31 -9.70
C SER A 136 -18.09 1.08 -10.02
N ASN A 137 -18.68 1.78 -10.99
CA ASN A 137 -18.34 3.18 -11.26
C ASN A 137 -18.58 4.10 -10.06
N ALA A 138 -19.46 3.73 -9.10
CA ALA A 138 -19.69 4.52 -7.90
C ALA A 138 -18.57 4.32 -6.84
N LEU A 139 -18.16 3.09 -6.54
CA LEU A 139 -17.18 2.81 -5.48
C LEU A 139 -15.80 3.41 -5.79
N SER A 140 -15.35 3.24 -7.04
CA SER A 140 -14.09 3.80 -7.51
C SER A 140 -14.10 5.33 -7.53
N LYS A 141 -15.20 5.96 -7.98
CA LYS A 141 -15.33 7.42 -8.06
C LYS A 141 -15.60 8.11 -6.73
N LEU A 142 -16.41 7.51 -5.86
CA LEU A 142 -16.88 8.15 -4.64
C LEU A 142 -15.99 7.85 -3.44
N ILE A 143 -15.27 6.72 -3.45
CA ILE A 143 -14.45 6.31 -2.29
C ILE A 143 -12.97 6.28 -2.65
N LEU A 144 -12.57 5.42 -3.59
CA LEU A 144 -11.14 5.14 -3.80
C LEU A 144 -10.37 6.32 -4.42
N MET A 145 -10.96 7.02 -5.39
CA MET A 145 -10.33 8.18 -6.01
C MET A 145 -10.18 9.36 -5.00
N PRO A 146 -11.22 9.82 -4.29
CA PRO A 146 -11.07 10.83 -3.24
C PRO A 146 -10.11 10.41 -2.11
N LEU A 147 -10.09 9.12 -1.76
CA LEU A 147 -9.18 8.61 -0.74
C LEU A 147 -7.72 8.69 -1.21
N SER A 148 -7.43 8.37 -2.47
CA SER A 148 -6.07 8.54 -3.04
C SER A 148 -5.63 10.00 -3.08
N CYS A 149 -6.53 10.94 -3.42
CA CYS A 149 -6.25 12.38 -3.38
C CYS A 149 -5.99 12.87 -1.96
N THR A 150 -6.85 12.47 -1.02
CA THR A 150 -6.69 12.82 0.40
C THR A 150 -5.38 12.27 0.94
N GLY A 151 -5.02 11.04 0.57
CA GLY A 151 -3.74 10.42 0.90
C GLY A 151 -2.54 11.23 0.38
N LEU A 152 -2.59 11.69 -0.87
CA LEU A 152 -1.54 12.53 -1.46
C LEU A 152 -1.40 13.88 -0.73
N ILE A 153 -2.52 14.58 -0.50
CA ILE A 153 -2.53 15.88 0.20
C ILE A 153 -1.99 15.73 1.62
N PHE A 154 -2.43 14.69 2.33
CA PHE A 154 -1.97 14.41 3.68
C PHE A 154 -0.47 14.07 3.71
N ALA A 155 0.00 13.24 2.78
CA ALA A 155 1.41 12.90 2.64
C ALA A 155 2.27 14.14 2.36
N ALA A 156 1.79 15.07 1.52
CA ALA A 156 2.48 16.32 1.26
C ALA A 156 2.53 17.21 2.51
N TRP A 157 1.40 17.38 3.20
CA TRP A 157 1.31 18.19 4.42
C TRP A 157 2.24 17.68 5.53
N ILE A 158 2.26 16.36 5.77
CA ILE A 158 3.12 15.79 6.82
C ILE A 158 4.61 15.82 6.42
N SER A 159 4.92 15.70 5.13
CA SER A 159 6.28 15.84 4.61
C SER A 159 6.81 17.27 4.74
N ILE A 160 5.96 18.29 4.57
CA ILE A 160 6.29 19.69 4.86
C ILE A 160 6.61 19.87 6.35
N LYS A 161 5.85 19.24 7.25
CA LYS A 161 6.16 19.27 8.68
C LYS A 161 7.50 18.60 8.98
N ASN A 162 7.80 17.49 8.31
CA ASN A 162 9.07 16.79 8.46
C ASN A 162 10.26 17.65 8.05
N THR A 163 10.20 18.27 6.87
CA THR A 163 11.27 19.17 6.38
C THR A 163 11.48 20.39 7.28
N ASN A 164 10.40 20.89 7.89
CA ASN A 164 10.48 21.96 8.90
C ASN A 164 11.02 21.51 10.27
N GLY A 165 11.55 20.29 10.39
CA GLY A 165 12.19 19.78 11.61
C GLY A 165 11.21 19.53 12.76
N LYS A 166 9.91 19.32 12.47
CA LYS A 166 8.88 19.09 13.50
C LYS A 166 8.89 17.66 14.08
N PHE A 167 9.68 16.75 13.50
CA PHE A 167 9.74 15.36 13.90
C PHE A 167 11.17 14.96 14.28
N LEU A 168 11.28 14.12 15.32
CA LEU A 168 12.52 13.44 15.67
C LEU A 168 12.87 12.39 14.60
N PRO A 169 14.15 11.99 14.48
CA PRO A 169 14.60 11.04 13.46
C PRO A 169 13.75 9.77 13.35
N TYR A 170 13.46 9.11 14.48
CA TYR A 170 12.67 7.87 14.50
C TYR A 170 11.21 8.09 14.07
N GLN A 171 10.64 9.26 14.35
CA GLN A 171 9.28 9.64 13.94
C GLN A 171 9.25 9.87 12.43
N SER A 172 10.26 10.56 11.92
CA SER A 172 10.39 10.85 10.51
C SER A 172 10.44 9.57 9.67
N ILE A 173 11.31 8.64 10.01
CA ILE A 173 11.46 7.37 9.28
C ILE A 173 10.13 6.61 9.24
N TRP A 174 9.45 6.51 10.39
CA TRP A 174 8.18 5.80 10.47
C TRP A 174 7.10 6.45 9.59
N ILE A 175 7.02 7.79 9.60
CA ILE A 175 6.09 8.55 8.76
C ILE A 175 6.41 8.31 7.28
N GLN A 176 7.67 8.44 6.88
CA GLN A 176 8.07 8.30 5.49
C GLN A 176 7.81 6.88 4.96
N LEU A 177 8.14 5.84 5.73
CA LEU A 177 7.83 4.45 5.39
C LEU A 177 6.32 4.23 5.28
N SER A 178 5.53 4.79 6.21
CA SER A 178 4.08 4.64 6.19
C SER A 178 3.45 5.31 4.96
N ILE A 179 3.96 6.49 4.55
CA ILE A 179 3.56 7.15 3.29
C ILE A 179 3.87 6.25 2.11
N PHE A 180 5.10 5.74 2.02
CA PHE A 180 5.54 4.88 0.93
C PHE A 180 4.70 3.59 0.83
N PHE A 181 4.54 2.85 1.93
CA PHE A 181 3.79 1.60 1.96
C PHE A 181 2.30 1.80 1.62
N ASN A 182 1.69 2.86 2.15
CA ASN A 182 0.31 3.21 1.83
C ASN A 182 0.16 3.56 0.33
N SER A 183 1.06 4.39 -0.19
CA SER A 183 1.06 4.77 -1.61
C SER A 183 1.26 3.57 -2.55
N PHE A 184 2.11 2.61 -2.16
CA PHE A 184 2.33 1.38 -2.90
C PHE A 184 1.07 0.51 -2.92
N TRP A 185 0.36 0.40 -1.80
CA TRP A 185 -0.93 -0.28 -1.77
C TRP A 185 -1.94 0.39 -2.71
N PHE A 186 -2.05 1.72 -2.69
CA PHE A 186 -2.93 2.43 -3.63
C PHE A 186 -2.57 2.16 -5.10
N LEU A 187 -1.28 2.14 -5.44
CA LEU A 187 -0.81 1.77 -6.77
C LEU A 187 -1.32 0.36 -7.14
N ILE A 188 -0.97 -0.65 -6.35
CA ILE A 188 -1.28 -2.05 -6.67
C ILE A 188 -2.81 -2.27 -6.70
N THR A 189 -3.55 -1.74 -5.74
CA THR A 189 -5.01 -1.86 -5.71
C THR A 189 -5.67 -1.18 -6.90
N SER A 190 -5.25 0.04 -7.24
CA SER A 190 -5.80 0.75 -8.41
C SER A 190 -5.51 -0.01 -9.72
N ALA A 191 -4.31 -0.57 -9.84
CA ALA A 191 -3.89 -1.37 -10.98
C ALA A 191 -4.68 -2.69 -11.07
N LYS A 192 -4.86 -3.41 -9.95
CA LYS A 192 -5.65 -4.66 -9.89
C LYS A 192 -7.09 -4.42 -10.33
N ILE A 193 -7.73 -3.37 -9.80
CA ILE A 193 -9.12 -3.04 -10.16
C ILE A 193 -9.22 -2.63 -11.64
N LEU A 194 -8.28 -1.82 -12.13
CA LEU A 194 -8.25 -1.42 -13.54
C LEU A 194 -8.00 -2.63 -14.47
N TYR A 195 -7.11 -3.54 -14.08
CA TYR A 195 -6.82 -4.76 -14.83
C TYR A 195 -8.03 -5.68 -14.88
N PHE A 196 -8.71 -5.88 -13.73
CA PHE A 196 -9.97 -6.61 -13.66
C PHE A 196 -11.04 -5.99 -14.56
N ALA A 197 -11.19 -4.66 -14.55
CA ALA A 197 -12.15 -3.95 -15.38
C ALA A 197 -11.91 -4.14 -16.88
N LYS A 198 -10.66 -4.27 -17.31
CA LYS A 198 -10.30 -4.47 -18.71
C LYS A 198 -10.39 -5.93 -19.16
N ASN A 199 -9.98 -6.86 -18.31
CA ASN A 199 -9.76 -8.25 -18.71
C ASN A 199 -10.79 -9.23 -18.15
N GLY A 200 -11.66 -8.78 -17.23
CA GLY A 200 -12.67 -9.63 -16.57
C GLY A 200 -12.12 -10.64 -15.56
N LYS A 201 -10.79 -10.75 -15.43
CA LYS A 201 -10.15 -11.78 -14.61
C LYS A 201 -9.71 -11.28 -13.23
N ILE A 202 -9.98 -12.06 -12.19
CA ILE A 202 -9.56 -11.80 -10.82
C ILE A 202 -8.97 -13.05 -10.16
N GLU A 203 -7.91 -12.87 -9.41
CA GLU A 203 -7.32 -13.92 -8.57
C GLU A 203 -6.93 -13.33 -7.22
N ILE A 204 -7.25 -14.06 -6.15
CA ILE A 204 -6.90 -13.66 -4.78
C ILE A 204 -5.55 -14.30 -4.42
N PRO A 205 -4.50 -13.52 -4.12
CA PRO A 205 -3.19 -14.07 -3.81
C PRO A 205 -3.22 -15.02 -2.60
N GLU A 206 -2.65 -16.20 -2.75
CA GLU A 206 -2.66 -17.24 -1.70
C GLU A 206 -2.01 -16.77 -0.40
N LYS A 207 -0.98 -15.91 -0.45
CA LYS A 207 -0.33 -15.41 0.76
C LYS A 207 -1.16 -14.39 1.51
N MET A 208 -2.00 -13.63 0.82
CA MET A 208 -2.97 -12.75 1.49
C MET A 208 -3.98 -13.59 2.27
N ILE A 209 -4.47 -14.68 1.67
CA ILE A 209 -5.36 -15.64 2.33
C ILE A 209 -4.65 -16.27 3.52
N ALA A 210 -3.43 -16.77 3.33
CA ALA A 210 -2.65 -17.39 4.37
C ALA A 210 -2.32 -16.43 5.53
N ALA A 211 -2.33 -15.12 5.31
CA ALA A 211 -2.12 -14.11 6.35
C ALA A 211 -3.38 -13.84 7.19
N ILE A 212 -4.59 -14.16 6.69
CA ILE A 212 -5.84 -14.00 7.44
C ILE A 212 -5.89 -15.05 8.57
N PRO A 213 -6.19 -14.65 9.83
CA PRO A 213 -6.39 -15.59 10.93
C PRO A 213 -7.53 -16.57 10.63
N ASP A 214 -7.44 -17.80 11.14
CA ASP A 214 -8.38 -18.88 10.76
C ASP A 214 -9.84 -18.59 11.09
N ILE A 215 -10.10 -17.80 12.15
CA ILE A 215 -11.44 -17.28 12.50
C ILE A 215 -11.97 -16.33 11.41
N GLY A 216 -11.10 -15.48 10.86
CA GLY A 216 -11.44 -14.59 9.75
C GLY A 216 -11.71 -15.35 8.46
N GLN A 217 -10.96 -16.42 8.18
CA GLN A 217 -11.15 -17.23 6.97
C GLN A 217 -12.51 -17.95 6.96
N LYS A 218 -12.93 -18.51 8.10
CA LYS A 218 -14.26 -19.13 8.25
C LYS A 218 -15.39 -18.12 8.11
N ARG A 219 -15.25 -16.91 8.65
CA ARG A 219 -16.26 -15.86 8.55
C ARG A 219 -16.40 -15.27 7.15
N LEU A 220 -15.28 -15.14 6.42
CA LEU A 220 -15.25 -14.56 5.08
C LEU A 220 -15.59 -15.56 3.97
N ASP A 221 -15.78 -16.84 4.31
CA ASP A 221 -16.01 -17.95 3.36
C ASP A 221 -15.05 -17.86 2.15
N ILE A 222 -13.75 -17.86 2.44
CA ILE A 222 -12.71 -17.63 1.42
C ILE A 222 -12.79 -18.66 0.28
N GLN A 223 -13.27 -19.88 0.55
CA GLN A 223 -13.48 -20.88 -0.50
C GLN A 223 -14.58 -20.49 -1.47
N LYS A 224 -15.67 -19.90 -0.98
CA LYS A 224 -16.71 -19.33 -1.84
C LYS A 224 -16.18 -18.17 -2.67
N LEU A 225 -15.43 -17.24 -2.07
CA LEU A 225 -14.80 -16.12 -2.80
C LEU A 225 -13.82 -16.60 -3.88
N LYS A 226 -13.06 -17.66 -3.62
CA LYS A 226 -12.19 -18.29 -4.64
C LYS A 226 -13.01 -18.89 -5.79
N LYS A 227 -14.06 -19.65 -5.47
CA LYS A 227 -14.94 -20.27 -6.48
C LYS A 227 -15.66 -19.22 -7.33
N GLU A 228 -16.10 -18.13 -6.72
CA GLU A 228 -16.68 -16.99 -7.43
C GLU A 228 -15.63 -16.31 -8.32
N ALA A 229 -14.42 -16.03 -7.81
CA ALA A 229 -13.34 -15.50 -8.63
C ALA A 229 -13.03 -16.41 -9.84
N GLU A 230 -13.00 -17.72 -9.64
CA GLU A 230 -12.81 -18.71 -10.71
C GLU A 230 -13.97 -18.76 -11.70
N SER A 231 -15.22 -18.57 -11.26
CA SER A 231 -16.37 -18.55 -12.19
C SER A 231 -16.31 -17.34 -13.11
N TRP A 232 -15.91 -16.17 -12.59
CA TRP A 232 -15.73 -14.96 -13.40
C TRP A 232 -14.58 -15.07 -14.40
N ASN A 233 -13.61 -15.96 -14.18
CA ASN A 233 -12.50 -16.22 -15.10
C ASN A 233 -12.86 -17.17 -16.25
N LYS A 234 -14.02 -17.84 -16.20
CA LYS A 234 -14.49 -18.80 -17.21
C LYS A 234 -15.43 -18.18 -18.26
N ASP A 235 -15.92 -16.96 -17.99
CA ASP A 235 -16.83 -16.16 -18.85
C ASP A 235 -16.09 -15.02 -19.57
#